data_AF-A0A2G6H9V7-F1
#
_entry.id   AF-A0A2G6H9V7-F1
#
_cell.length_a   1.000
_cell.length_b   1.000
_cell.length_c   1.000
_cell.angle_alpha   90.00
_cell.angle_beta   90.00
_cell.angle_gamma   90.00
#
_symmetry.space_group_name_H-M   'P 1'
#
loop_
_entity.id
_entity.type
_entity.pdbx_description
1 polymer ?
#
loop_
_entity_poly.entity_id
_entity_poly.type
_entity_poly.pdbx_seq_one_letter_code
_entity_poly.pdbx_strand_id
1 'polypeptide(L)'
;MKKLFLSLIIVVAFFSANAQQKQVIKTNPIALAFGNFNATYEKVLDSKSSVLISASYTYKLLGLNVNAGGLGAAYRYYFTHAKKDVPTGFYVNPEVAFSFG
;
A
#
# COMPACT_ATOMS: atom_id res chain seq x y z
N MET A 1 27.19 11.90 -8.67
CA MET A 1 26.62 12.94 -7.79
C MET A 1 25.26 13.45 -8.25
N LYS A 2 25.08 13.89 -9.51
CA LYS A 2 23.77 14.36 -10.02
C LYS A 2 22.62 13.34 -9.88
N LYS A 3 22.92 12.04 -10.07
CA LYS A 3 21.94 10.93 -9.91
C LYS A 3 21.48 10.72 -8.47
N LEU A 4 22.36 10.94 -7.49
CA LEU A 4 22.04 10.83 -6.05
C LEU A 4 21.16 12.00 -5.58
N PHE A 5 21.42 13.20 -6.10
CA PHE A 5 20.56 14.35 -5.86
C PHE A 5 19.16 14.14 -6.45
N LEU A 6 19.06 13.60 -7.66
CA LEU A 6 17.78 13.31 -8.28
C LEU A 6 16.99 12.25 -7.51
N SER A 7 17.63 11.17 -7.05
CA SER A 7 16.97 10.17 -6.21
C SER A 7 16.52 10.74 -4.87
N LEU A 8 17.30 11.64 -4.26
CA LEU A 8 16.93 12.28 -3.00
C LEU A 8 15.73 13.23 -3.17
N ILE A 9 15.70 14.00 -4.27
CA ILE A 9 14.58 14.88 -4.61
C ILE A 9 13.30 14.07 -4.81
N ILE A 10 13.38 12.94 -5.52
CA ILE A 10 12.24 12.04 -5.73
C ILE A 10 11.73 11.50 -4.39
N VAL A 11 12.63 11.05 -3.50
CA VAL A 11 12.27 10.56 -2.17
C VAL A 11 11.59 11.66 -1.34
N VAL A 12 12.14 12.88 -1.31
CA VAL A 12 11.56 14.02 -0.57
C VAL A 12 10.21 14.46 -1.15
N ALA A 13 10.02 14.40 -2.47
CA ALA A 13 8.76 14.70 -3.12
C ALA A 13 7.66 13.69 -2.75
N PHE A 14 7.99 12.42 -2.55
CA PHE A 14 7.04 11.41 -2.04
C PHE A 14 6.62 11.65 -0.59
N PHE A 15 7.49 12.24 0.24
CA PHE A 15 7.15 12.57 1.64
C PHE A 15 6.34 13.86 1.81
N SER A 16 6.41 14.78 0.85
CA SER A 16 5.72 16.08 0.90
C SER A 16 4.37 16.11 0.18
N ALA A 17 3.96 14.99 -0.42
CA ALA A 17 2.60 14.83 -0.93
C ALA A 17 1.61 14.78 0.24
N ASN A 18 0.84 15.86 0.43
CA ASN A 18 -0.34 15.85 1.27
C ASN A 18 -1.30 14.81 0.69
N ALA A 19 -1.34 13.61 1.30
CA ALA A 19 -2.25 12.56 0.90
C ALA A 19 -3.68 13.12 0.88
N GLN A 20 -4.30 13.23 -0.30
CA GLN A 20 -5.74 13.38 -0.39
C GLN A 20 -6.31 12.14 0.30
N GLN A 21 -6.83 12.31 1.52
CA GLN A 21 -7.29 11.19 2.38
C GLN A 21 -8.28 10.28 1.65
N LYS A 22 -8.95 10.78 0.61
CA LYS A 22 -9.87 10.04 -0.25
C LYS A 22 -9.23 8.95 -1.12
N GLN A 23 -7.97 9.08 -1.51
CA GLN A 23 -7.28 8.12 -2.37
C GLN A 23 -5.83 7.95 -1.91
N VAL A 24 -5.50 6.75 -1.45
CA VAL A 24 -4.20 6.45 -0.84
C VAL A 24 -3.56 5.28 -1.57
N ILE A 25 -2.34 5.47 -2.02
CA ILE A 25 -1.49 4.39 -2.52
C ILE A 25 -0.55 3.99 -1.40
N LYS A 26 -0.55 2.69 -1.07
CA LYS A 26 0.30 2.10 -0.06
C LYS A 26 1.27 1.15 -0.72
N THR A 27 2.53 1.22 -0.32
CA THR A 27 3.60 0.34 -0.78
C THR A 27 4.63 0.23 0.32
N ASN A 28 5.49 -0.78 0.25
CA ASN A 28 6.56 -1.00 1.20
C ASN A 28 7.93 -1.01 0.49
N PRO A 29 8.66 0.13 0.50
CA PRO A 29 9.97 0.24 -0.11
C PRO A 29 11.02 -0.70 0.50
N ILE A 30 10.87 -1.05 1.78
CA ILE A 30 11.76 -2.00 2.46
C ILE A 30 11.54 -3.39 1.86
N ALA A 31 10.29 -3.84 1.76
CA ALA A 31 9.97 -5.14 1.14
C ALA A 31 10.50 -5.22 -0.31
N LEU A 32 10.41 -4.12 -1.07
CA LEU A 32 10.93 -4.06 -2.43
C LEU A 32 12.45 -4.30 -2.47
N ALA A 33 13.21 -3.68 -1.55
CA ALA A 33 14.65 -3.91 -1.43
C ALA A 33 15.00 -5.39 -1.15
N PHE A 34 14.09 -6.14 -0.53
CA PHE A 34 14.29 -7.55 -0.17
C PHE A 34 13.64 -8.56 -1.14
N GLY A 35 13.09 -8.11 -2.27
CA GLY A 35 12.58 -9.03 -3.29
C GLY A 35 11.06 -9.16 -3.38
N ASN A 36 10.31 -8.29 -2.70
CA ASN A 36 8.87 -8.28 -2.71
C ASN A 36 8.33 -6.90 -3.11
N PHE A 37 7.74 -6.82 -4.29
CA PHE A 37 6.93 -5.68 -4.69
C PHE A 37 5.52 -5.84 -4.11
N ASN A 38 4.97 -4.77 -3.54
CA ASN A 38 3.57 -4.70 -3.17
C ASN A 38 3.04 -3.27 -3.40
N ALA A 39 1.80 -3.20 -3.86
CA ALA A 39 1.07 -1.96 -4.01
C ALA A 39 -0.39 -2.20 -3.60
N THR A 40 -0.98 -1.22 -2.94
CA THR A 40 -2.40 -1.25 -2.57
C THR A 40 -2.98 0.12 -2.84
N TYR A 41 -4.03 0.15 -3.65
CA TYR A 41 -4.85 1.33 -3.83
C TYR A 41 -6.02 1.26 -2.85
N GLU A 42 -6.20 2.30 -2.06
CA GLU A 42 -7.31 2.45 -1.14
C GLU A 42 -8.12 3.70 -1.49
N LYS A 43 -9.42 3.52 -1.69
CA LYS A 43 -10.38 4.61 -1.89
C LYS A 43 -11.29 4.70 -0.69
N VAL A 44 -11.26 5.85 -0.03
CA VAL A 44 -12.15 6.14 1.11
C VAL A 44 -13.53 6.51 0.57
N LEU A 45 -14.54 5.83 1.08
CA LEU A 45 -15.93 6.02 0.67
C LEU A 45 -16.62 7.07 1.57
N ASP A 46 -16.36 7.00 2.87
CA ASP A 46 -16.89 7.91 3.89
C ASP A 46 -15.95 8.00 5.10
N SER A 47 -16.40 8.60 6.20
CA SER A 47 -15.61 8.73 7.44
C SER A 47 -15.43 7.42 8.22
N LYS A 48 -15.97 6.29 7.77
CA LYS A 48 -15.91 5.00 8.46
C LYS A 48 -15.55 3.82 7.55
N SER A 49 -15.39 4.02 6.25
CA SER A 49 -15.21 2.93 5.31
C SER A 49 -14.35 3.25 4.10
N SER A 50 -13.70 2.22 3.60
CA SER A 50 -12.88 2.28 2.39
C SER A 50 -12.87 0.94 1.66
N VAL A 51 -12.53 1.00 0.37
CA VAL A 51 -12.31 -0.17 -0.48
C VAL A 51 -10.86 -0.20 -0.93
N LEU A 52 -10.31 -1.41 -1.02
CA LEU A 52 -8.92 -1.67 -1.34
C LEU A 52 -8.81 -2.63 -2.51
N ILE A 53 -7.82 -2.37 -3.36
CA ILE A 53 -7.34 -3.29 -4.38
C ILE A 53 -5.83 -3.41 -4.18
N SER A 54 -5.33 -4.63 -4.00
CA SER A 54 -3.93 -4.92 -3.73
C SER A 54 -3.34 -5.83 -4.80
N ALA A 55 -2.04 -5.64 -5.06
CA ALA A 55 -1.24 -6.51 -5.88
C ALA A 55 0.13 -6.71 -5.21
N SER A 56 0.66 -7.92 -5.30
CA SER A 56 1.99 -8.25 -4.80
C SER A 56 2.73 -9.18 -5.77
N TYR A 57 4.05 -9.07 -5.79
CA TYR A 57 4.92 -9.94 -6.56
C TYR A 57 6.23 -10.16 -5.81
N THR A 58 6.50 -11.40 -5.45
CA THR A 58 7.74 -11.83 -4.80
C THR A 58 8.61 -12.50 -5.83
N TYR A 59 9.75 -11.86 -6.12
CA TYR A 59 10.77 -12.36 -7.03
C TYR A 59 11.99 -12.94 -6.31
N LYS A 60 12.18 -12.60 -5.03
CA LYS A 60 13.28 -13.11 -4.22
C LYS A 60 12.87 -13.27 -2.76
N LEU A 61 13.23 -14.40 -2.16
CA LEU A 61 13.00 -14.71 -0.76
C LEU A 61 14.25 -15.37 -0.18
N LEU A 62 14.86 -14.75 0.84
CA LEU A 62 16.07 -15.27 1.52
C LEU A 62 17.23 -15.63 0.56
N GLY A 63 17.35 -14.92 -0.56
CA GLY A 63 18.40 -15.19 -1.55
C GLY A 63 17.98 -16.11 -2.71
N LEU A 64 16.87 -16.81 -2.58
CA LEU A 64 16.33 -17.69 -3.63
C LEU A 64 15.42 -16.90 -4.56
N ASN A 65 15.55 -17.15 -5.87
CA ASN A 65 14.60 -16.63 -6.85
C ASN A 65 13.29 -17.42 -6.73
N VAL A 66 12.19 -16.70 -6.56
CA VAL A 66 10.82 -17.21 -6.50
C VAL A 66 9.97 -16.41 -7.47
N ASN A 67 8.83 -16.91 -7.92
CA ASN A 67 7.92 -16.14 -8.77
C ASN A 67 6.49 -16.31 -8.25
N ALA A 68 6.17 -15.62 -7.15
CA ALA A 68 4.86 -15.68 -6.53
C ALA A 68 4.15 -14.34 -6.65
N GLY A 69 3.02 -14.32 -7.34
CA GLY A 69 2.12 -13.18 -7.46
C GLY A 69 0.91 -13.30 -6.54
N GLY A 70 0.30 -12.15 -6.24
CA GLY A 70 -0.93 -12.07 -5.49
C GLY A 70 -1.76 -10.87 -5.90
N LEU A 71 -3.08 -11.04 -5.87
CA LEU A 71 -4.07 -9.99 -6.05
C LEU A 71 -5.07 -10.06 -4.89
N GLY A 72 -5.56 -8.92 -4.44
CA GLY A 72 -6.55 -8.86 -3.38
C GLY A 72 -7.52 -7.72 -3.56
N ALA A 73 -8.71 -7.89 -3.00
CA ALA A 73 -9.70 -6.85 -2.85
C ALA A 73 -10.31 -6.95 -1.46
N ALA A 74 -10.51 -5.80 -0.83
CA ALA A 74 -10.93 -5.78 0.56
C ALA A 74 -11.82 -4.57 0.86
N TYR A 75 -12.75 -4.73 1.80
CA TYR A 75 -13.55 -3.64 2.34
C TYR A 75 -13.14 -3.40 3.79
N ARG A 76 -12.86 -2.16 4.18
CA ARG A 76 -12.54 -1.79 5.56
C ARG A 76 -13.66 -1.02 6.18
N TYR A 77 -14.01 -1.42 7.41
CA TYR A 77 -14.89 -0.66 8.28
C TYR A 77 -14.13 -0.25 9.54
N TYR A 78 -14.02 1.06 9.76
CA TYR A 78 -13.25 1.67 10.83
C TYR A 78 -14.12 1.95 12.06
N PHE A 79 -13.66 1.48 13.22
CA PHE A 79 -14.26 1.82 14.51
C PHE A 79 -13.70 3.15 14.99
N THR A 80 -14.30 4.25 14.53
CA THR A 80 -13.85 5.59 14.89
C THR A 80 -15.02 6.52 15.21
N HIS A 81 -14.80 7.40 16.19
CA HIS A 81 -15.66 8.54 16.51
C HIS A 81 -15.13 9.85 15.91
N ALA A 82 -13.99 9.78 15.21
CA ALA A 82 -13.38 10.95 14.61
C ALA A 82 -14.23 11.43 13.42
N LYS A 83 -14.39 12.75 13.30
CA LYS A 83 -15.08 13.40 12.17
C LYS A 83 -14.18 13.59 10.95
N LYS A 84 -12.89 13.22 11.04
CA LYS A 84 -11.92 13.27 9.94
C LYS A 84 -12.07 12.03 9.07
N ASP A 85 -11.79 12.16 7.78
CA ASP A 85 -11.80 11.03 6.86
C ASP A 85 -10.77 9.96 7.31
N VAL A 86 -11.15 8.68 7.19
CA VAL A 86 -10.26 7.51 7.32
C VAL A 86 -9.19 7.59 6.19
N PRO A 87 -8.04 6.89 6.22
CA PRO A 87 -7.86 5.47 6.57
C PRO A 87 -7.01 5.23 7.82
N THR A 88 -7.32 5.87 8.94
CA THR A 88 -6.57 5.74 10.22
C THR A 88 -7.45 5.18 11.34
N GLY A 89 -6.85 4.36 12.22
CA GLY A 89 -7.54 3.75 13.37
C GLY A 89 -7.77 2.24 13.23
N PHE A 90 -8.50 1.67 14.20
CA PHE A 90 -8.86 0.25 14.20
C PHE A 90 -9.97 -0.03 13.18
N TYR A 91 -9.90 -1.18 12.51
CA TYR A 91 -10.88 -1.58 11.51
C TYR A 91 -11.06 -3.11 11.46
N VAL A 92 -12.20 -3.56 10.95
CA VAL A 92 -12.36 -4.91 10.40
C VAL A 92 -12.19 -4.87 8.89
N ASN A 93 -11.64 -5.95 8.32
CA ASN A 93 -11.33 -6.02 6.90
C ASN A 93 -11.66 -7.40 6.32
N PRO A 94 -12.91 -7.66 5.91
CA PRO A 94 -13.17 -8.77 5.00
C PRO A 94 -12.35 -8.58 3.71
N GLU A 95 -11.63 -9.62 3.30
CA GLU A 95 -10.73 -9.64 2.16
C GLU A 95 -10.95 -10.92 1.34
N VAL A 96 -10.86 -10.77 0.02
CA VAL A 96 -10.67 -11.87 -0.93
C VAL A 96 -9.31 -11.70 -1.56
N ALA A 97 -8.48 -12.73 -1.49
CA ALA A 97 -7.15 -12.75 -2.06
C ALA A 97 -6.94 -13.99 -2.93
N PHE A 98 -6.20 -13.81 -4.02
CA PHE A 98 -5.78 -14.88 -4.93
C PHE A 98 -4.27 -14.80 -5.08
N SER A 99 -3.59 -15.94 -4.88
CA SER A 99 -2.15 -16.07 -5.01
C SER A 99 -1.81 -17.13 -6.06
N PHE A 100 -0.74 -16.92 -6.80
CA PHE A 100 -0.29 -17.80 -7.87
C PHE A 100 1.24 -17.79 -7.98
N GLY A 101 1.84 -18.90 -8.41
CA GLY A 101 3.30 -19.03 -8.54
C GLY A 101 3.87 -20.33 -8.00
#